data_AF-A0A0L7KRS7-F1
#
_entry.id   AF-A0A0L7KRS7-F1
#
_cell.length_a   1.000
_cell.length_b   1.000
_cell.length_c   1.000
_cell.angle_alpha   90.00
_cell.angle_beta   90.00
_cell.angle_gamma   90.00
#
_symmetry.space_group_name_H-M   'P 1'
#
loop_
_entity.id
_entity.type
_entity.pdbx_description
1 polymer ?
#
loop_
_entity_poly.entity_id
_entity_poly.type
_entity_poly.pdbx_seq_one_letter_code
_entity_poly.pdbx_strand_id
1 'polypeptide(L)' 'MQKASEVGVQCCVRAKIDMQSANGCLRDPTIYRCKPEVHPRTGTKYKLSMTYTVLSKRKLTWFVEQGLVDGW' A
#
# COMPACT_ATOMS: atom_id res chain seq x y z
N MET A 1 -9.45 -10.40 3.71
CA MET A 1 -9.09 -8.98 3.61
C MET A 1 -10.31 -8.08 3.84
N GLN A 2 -11.20 -7.85 2.87
CA GLN A 2 -12.37 -6.96 3.08
C GLN A 2 -13.34 -7.43 4.20
N LYS A 3 -13.54 -8.74 4.34
CA LYS A 3 -14.38 -9.32 5.41
C LYS A 3 -13.70 -9.36 6.79
N ALA A 4 -12.40 -9.05 6.88
CA ALA A 4 -11.57 -9.23 8.10
C ALA A 4 -11.68 -10.62 8.74
N SER A 5 -11.66 -11.69 7.91
CA SER A 5 -11.46 -13.05 8.41
C SER A 5 -10.07 -13.21 9.04
N GLU A 6 -9.89 -14.17 9.94
CA GLU A 6 -8.60 -14.42 10.63
C GLU A 6 -7.42 -14.59 9.66
N VAL A 7 -7.62 -15.39 8.60
CA VAL A 7 -6.65 -15.52 7.50
C VAL A 7 -6.38 -14.18 6.82
N GLY A 8 -7.44 -13.38 6.64
CA GLY A 8 -7.36 -12.06 6.01
C GLY A 8 -6.60 -11.01 6.82
N VAL A 9 -6.46 -11.18 8.13
CA VAL A 9 -5.64 -10.32 9.01
C VAL A 9 -4.17 -10.65 8.87
N GLN A 10 -3.84 -11.92 8.62
CA GLN A 10 -2.46 -12.37 8.39
C GLN A 10 -1.94 -12.01 6.99
N CYS A 11 -2.83 -11.81 6.01
CA CYS A 11 -2.46 -11.44 4.65
C CYS A 11 -2.20 -9.93 4.47
N CYS A 12 -1.40 -9.60 3.45
CA CYS A 12 -1.18 -8.23 2.98
C CYS A 12 -1.27 -8.15 1.45
N VAL A 13 -1.73 -7.02 0.91
CA VAL A 13 -1.70 -6.76 -0.55
C VAL A 13 -0.39 -6.08 -0.85
N ARG A 14 0.36 -6.60 -1.81
CA ARG A 14 1.64 -6.04 -2.26
C ARG A 14 1.50 -5.57 -3.71
N ALA A 15 2.18 -4.49 -4.05
CA ALA A 15 2.39 -4.12 -5.45
C ALA A 15 3.31 -5.15 -6.09
N LYS A 16 3.06 -5.54 -7.34
CA LYS A 16 3.99 -6.35 -8.12
C LYS A 16 4.83 -5.39 -8.96
N ILE A 17 6.07 -5.16 -8.55
CA ILE A 17 6.99 -4.23 -9.22
C ILE A 17 8.24 -4.99 -9.64
N ASP A 18 9.24 -5.08 -8.77
CA ASP A 18 10.48 -5.81 -9.01
C ASP A 18 11.21 -6.11 -7.69
N MET A 19 11.28 -7.39 -7.35
CA MET A 19 11.98 -7.89 -6.16
C MET A 19 13.50 -7.74 -6.23
N GLN A 20 14.07 -7.63 -7.43
CA GLN A 20 15.52 -7.48 -7.64
C GLN A 20 15.96 -6.02 -7.69
N SER A 21 15.03 -5.08 -7.59
CA SER A 21 15.34 -3.66 -7.61
C SER A 21 16.37 -3.29 -6.53
N ALA A 22 17.37 -2.49 -6.92
CA ALA A 22 18.39 -1.95 -6.02
C ALA A 22 17.77 -1.08 -4.92
N ASN A 23 16.59 -0.51 -5.19
CA ASN A 23 15.81 0.27 -4.24
C ASN A 23 14.88 -0.62 -3.41
N GLY A 24 15.19 -0.80 -2.12
CA GLY A 24 14.41 -1.63 -1.20
C GLY A 24 12.91 -1.30 -1.12
N CYS A 25 12.51 -0.04 -1.37
CA CYS A 25 11.10 0.37 -1.37
C CYS A 25 10.30 -0.15 -2.59
N LEU A 26 10.96 -0.58 -3.67
CA LEU A 26 10.31 -1.12 -4.87
C LEU A 26 10.26 -2.65 -4.88
N ARG A 27 10.79 -3.31 -3.84
CA ARG A 27 10.72 -4.77 -3.68
C ARG A 27 9.34 -5.21 -3.21
N ASP A 28 8.41 -5.16 -4.13
CA ASP A 28 6.98 -5.47 -3.94
C ASP A 28 6.43 -4.86 -2.63
N PRO A 29 6.30 -3.52 -2.56
CA PRO A 29 5.87 -2.85 -1.34
C PRO A 29 4.43 -3.24 -0.96
N THR A 30 4.19 -3.37 0.34
CA THR A 30 2.84 -3.61 0.88
C THR A 30 1.98 -2.36 0.71
N ILE A 31 0.85 -2.49 0.01
CA ILE A 31 -0.11 -1.39 -0.22
C ILE A 31 -1.21 -1.41 0.86
N TYR A 32 -1.78 -2.58 1.12
CA TYR A 32 -2.90 -2.71 2.06
C TYR A 32 -2.63 -3.78 3.10
N ARG A 33 -2.99 -3.46 4.34
CA ARG A 33 -3.07 -4.42 5.44
C ARG A 33 -4.45 -4.35 6.05
N CYS A 34 -4.97 -5.51 6.43
CA CYS A 34 -6.23 -5.57 7.18
C CYS A 34 -5.97 -5.09 8.60
N LYS A 35 -6.68 -4.05 9.02
CA LYS A 35 -6.62 -3.49 10.37
C LYS A 35 -8.05 -3.51 10.92
N PRO A 36 -8.37 -4.42 11.85
CA PRO A 36 -9.74 -4.58 12.35
C PRO A 36 -10.17 -3.48 13.35
N GLU A 37 -9.29 -2.52 13.66
CA GLU A 37 -9.60 -1.38 14.51
C GLU A 37 -10.54 -0.37 13.81
N VAL A 38 -11.34 0.34 14.62
CA VAL A 38 -12.24 1.39 14.13
C VAL A 38 -11.44 2.62 13.72
N HIS A 39 -11.68 3.13 12.51
CA HIS A 39 -11.02 4.33 12.05
C HIS A 39 -11.73 5.59 12.60
N PRO A 40 -11.00 6.58 13.17
CA PRO A 40 -11.62 7.77 13.79
C PRO A 40 -12.57 8.55 12.87
N ARG A 41 -12.23 8.66 11.58
CA ARG A 41 -13.03 9.42 10.58
C ARG A 41 -14.05 8.61 9.79
N THR A 42 -13.78 7.32 9.51
CA THR A 42 -14.56 6.48 8.60
C THR A 42 -15.26 5.33 9.31
N GLY A 43 -15.13 5.24 10.63
CA GLY A 43 -15.74 4.22 11.46
C GLY A 43 -15.31 2.81 11.03
N THR A 44 -16.31 1.97 10.79
CA THR A 44 -16.17 0.55 10.40
C THR A 44 -16.30 0.31 8.90
N LYS A 45 -16.45 1.37 8.09
CA LYS A 45 -16.71 1.27 6.64
C LYS A 45 -15.58 0.56 5.89
N TYR A 46 -14.35 0.78 6.32
CA TYR A 46 -13.17 0.16 5.71
C TYR A 46 -12.35 -0.56 6.78
N LYS A 47 -12.18 -1.87 6.59
CA LYS A 47 -11.32 -2.73 7.42
C LYS A 47 -9.90 -2.89 6.84
N LEU A 48 -9.66 -2.27 5.69
CA LEU A 48 -8.36 -2.22 5.03
C LEU A 48 -7.75 -0.84 5.26
N SER A 49 -6.54 -0.83 5.81
CA SER A 49 -5.75 0.38 5.98
C SER A 49 -4.66 0.43 4.92
N MET A 50 -4.52 1.58 4.26
CA MET A 50 -3.39 1.84 3.37
C MET A 50 -2.13 1.95 4.20
N THR A 51 -1.11 1.22 3.79
CA THR A 51 0.21 1.32 4.42
C THR A 51 1.01 2.37 3.65
N TYR A 52 1.57 3.37 4.33
CA TYR A 52 2.40 4.45 3.75
C TYR A 52 3.77 3.94 3.28
N THR A 53 3.83 2.74 2.71
CA THR A 53 5.09 2.07 2.43
C THR A 53 5.67 2.48 1.10
N VAL A 54 4.86 3.02 0.20
CA VAL A 54 5.26 3.00 -1.19
C VAL A 54 6.50 3.88 -1.39
N LEU A 55 6.48 5.18 -1.10
CA LEU A 55 7.58 6.06 -1.48
C LEU A 55 7.55 7.39 -0.70
N SER A 56 8.71 8.00 -0.44
CA SER A 56 8.74 9.39 0.04
C SER A 56 8.09 10.30 -1.00
N LYS A 57 7.50 11.43 -0.58
CA LYS A 57 6.86 12.40 -1.49
C LYS A 57 7.76 12.74 -2.69
N ARG A 58 9.08 12.88 -2.48
CA ARG A 58 10.07 13.15 -3.54
C ARG A 58 10.12 12.09 -4.63
N LYS A 59 9.91 10.82 -4.26
CA LYS A 59 10.02 9.69 -5.17
C LYS A 59 8.70 9.39 -5.90
N LEU A 60 7.56 9.73 -5.30
CA LEU A 60 6.29 9.82 -6.03
C LEU A 60 6.35 10.89 -7.11
N THR A 61 6.91 12.07 -6.81
CA THR A 61 7.12 13.10 -7.82
C THR A 61 8.03 12.61 -8.95
N TRP A 62 9.10 11.87 -8.63
CA TRP A 62 9.99 11.28 -9.64
C TRP A 62 9.26 10.36 -10.62
N PHE A 63 8.32 9.52 -10.16
CA PHE A 63 7.54 8.65 -11.06
C PHE A 63 6.61 9.43 -12.00
N VAL A 64 6.02 10.53 -11.50
CA VAL A 64 5.21 11.45 -12.32
C VAL A 64 6.11 12.18 -13.35
N GLU A 65 7.29 12.63 -12.94
CA GLU A 65 8.27 13.29 -13.81
C GLU A 65 8.82 12.35 -14.90
N GLN A 66 8.99 11.06 -14.60
CA GLN A 66 9.45 10.04 -15.56
C GLN A 66 8.33 9.51 -16.47
N GLY A 67 7.09 9.98 -16.33
CA GLY A 67 5.97 9.55 -17.16
C GLY A 67 5.58 8.08 -16.98
N LEU A 68 5.96 7.46 -15.86
CA LEU A 68 5.63 6.08 -15.53
C LEU A 68 4.21 5.92 -14.95
N VAL A 69 3.54 7.04 -14.63
CA VAL A 69 2.18 7.11 -14.11
C VAL A 69 1.49 8.35 -14.67
N ASP A 70 0.18 8.24 -14.92
CA ASP A 70 -0.61 9.27 -15.64
C ASP A 70 -0.76 10.61 -14.88
N GLY A 71 -0.39 10.66 -13.59
CA GLY A 71 -0.45 11.88 -12.78
C GLY A 71 -0.71 11.61 -11.29
N TRP A 72 -0.92 12.69 -10.52
CA TRP A 72 -1.36 12.64 -9.12
C TRP A 72 -2.85 12.32 -8.98
#